data_AF-A0A8G0PMW1-F1
#
_entry.id   AF-A0A8G0PMW1-F1
#
_cell.length_a   1.000
_cell.length_b   1.000
_cell.length_c   1.000
_cell.angle_alpha   90.00
_cell.angle_beta   90.00
_cell.angle_gamma   90.00
#
_symmetry.space_group_name_H-M   'P 1'
#
loop_
_entity.id
_entity.type
_entity.pdbx_description
1 polymer ?
#
loop_
_entity_poly.entity_id
_entity_poly.type
_entity_poly.pdbx_seq_one_letter_code
_entity_poly.pdbx_strand_id
1 'polypeptide(L)'
;MVMEASAAGGAAVAPWELVGPEEQLFVLITGANSGIGLGTGQRLIDEFLATRSLKAHLILIPTTRSASKSLAAIQALRAHAELAAKTSTSLRSRAGEGYRWEDATRRIHVLSLSLDLCDLPGVYAFAARLVGGTVSNPEGLEGEYLRNVRIPRLDTVIFNAAYGGWSGCNYPLACWKILSQGLVQAVTYPTFKNSLATCILNEQQSYGYPEKPLLGEVFCACVFGHYILAHQLLPLLSRRSTSESRGRIVWSSSIEAIREVYNPDDMQCFLKPAAYESAKRLTDIIALTYSLPSVRPFSGPFLSMDEESGGDAAEKPVPPKMYVTHPGVVASTLFPVPWFLFWAYELALVIARWIGSPWHPVDGYRGAASAAWLTLQDQAALDEVQADRVKWGSSCNRHLESTVKKTEVEGWGWEGKPETDETIAADTAKGLLHKSVGRRLGTKNVTKEMLIEFEVEGARAWQGMERLRHQWAKIIKLDKN
;
A
#
# COMPACT_ATOMS: atom_id res chain seq x y z
N MET A 1 -9.32 1.86 -53.63
CA MET A 1 -9.01 2.36 -52.28
C MET A 1 -9.49 1.29 -51.31
N VAL A 2 -8.63 0.32 -51.03
CA VAL A 2 -8.94 -0.80 -50.14
C VAL A 2 -8.74 -0.29 -48.72
N MET A 3 -9.82 -0.27 -47.93
CA MET A 3 -9.75 0.00 -46.50
C MET A 3 -8.93 -1.12 -45.85
N GLU A 4 -7.75 -0.78 -45.34
CA GLU A 4 -6.99 -1.66 -44.46
C GLU A 4 -7.80 -1.87 -43.18
N ALA A 5 -8.29 -3.10 -43.02
CA ALA A 5 -8.79 -3.59 -41.75
C ALA A 5 -7.62 -3.61 -40.76
N SER A 6 -7.73 -2.82 -39.69
CA SER A 6 -6.87 -2.91 -38.52
C SER A 6 -6.87 -4.35 -38.01
N ALA A 7 -5.74 -5.03 -38.16
CA ALA A 7 -5.53 -6.35 -37.60
C ALA A 7 -5.55 -6.23 -36.07
N ALA A 8 -6.59 -6.75 -35.43
CA ALA A 8 -6.60 -7.06 -34.02
C ALA A 8 -5.53 -8.14 -33.76
N GLY A 9 -4.28 -7.71 -33.51
CA GLY A 9 -3.19 -8.60 -33.13
C GLY A 9 -3.55 -9.33 -31.84
N GLY A 10 -3.53 -10.67 -31.87
CA GLY A 10 -3.76 -11.49 -30.68
C GLY A 10 -2.77 -11.17 -29.56
N ALA A 11 -3.14 -11.49 -28.31
CA ALA A 11 -2.26 -11.29 -27.16
C ALA A 11 -0.92 -12.00 -27.38
N ALA A 12 0.19 -11.31 -27.08
CA ALA A 12 1.51 -11.91 -27.15
C ALA A 12 1.67 -12.91 -26.00
N VAL A 13 2.40 -13.99 -26.26
CA VAL A 13 2.76 -14.99 -25.23
C VAL A 13 3.69 -14.32 -24.23
N ALA A 14 3.21 -14.12 -23.00
CA ALA A 14 4.03 -13.54 -21.95
C ALA A 14 5.00 -14.58 -21.38
N PRO A 15 6.20 -14.19 -20.91
CA PRO A 15 7.19 -15.17 -20.43
C PRO A 15 6.73 -16.03 -19.26
N TRP A 16 5.83 -15.52 -18.42
CA TRP A 16 5.26 -16.27 -17.30
C TRP A 16 4.30 -17.38 -17.75
N GLU A 17 3.75 -17.33 -18.97
CA GLU A 17 2.90 -18.41 -19.50
C GLU A 17 3.67 -19.73 -19.74
N LEU A 18 5.01 -19.67 -19.71
CA LEU A 18 5.89 -20.81 -19.90
C LEU A 18 6.18 -21.60 -18.60
N VAL A 19 5.70 -21.11 -17.45
CA VAL A 19 5.88 -21.75 -16.14
C VAL A 19 4.54 -22.02 -15.46
N GLY A 20 4.52 -23.00 -14.55
CA GLY A 20 3.31 -23.36 -13.80
C GLY A 20 2.77 -22.20 -12.94
N PRO A 21 1.44 -22.10 -12.72
CA PRO A 21 0.84 -21.04 -11.91
C PRO A 21 1.45 -20.90 -10.51
N GLU A 22 1.85 -22.00 -9.88
CA GLU A 22 2.50 -22.07 -8.56
C GLU A 22 3.90 -21.44 -8.52
N GLU A 23 4.54 -21.30 -9.69
CA GLU A 23 5.84 -20.67 -9.88
C GLU A 23 5.71 -19.21 -10.34
N GLN A 24 4.55 -18.59 -10.21
CA GLN A 24 4.34 -17.19 -10.60
C GLN A 24 3.86 -16.36 -9.40
N LEU A 25 4.36 -15.13 -9.28
CA LEU A 25 3.91 -14.18 -8.27
C LEU A 25 3.63 -12.81 -8.90
N PHE A 26 2.36 -12.42 -8.96
CA PHE A 26 1.90 -11.14 -9.54
C PHE A 26 1.64 -10.09 -8.45
N VAL A 27 2.40 -9.00 -8.47
CA VAL A 27 2.33 -7.93 -7.47
C VAL A 27 2.12 -6.59 -8.13
N LEU A 28 0.98 -5.94 -7.88
CA LEU A 28 0.72 -4.57 -8.31
C LEU A 28 1.03 -3.59 -7.18
N ILE A 29 1.76 -2.51 -7.49
CA ILE A 29 2.18 -1.52 -6.48
C ILE A 29 1.79 -0.13 -6.97
N THR A 30 0.92 0.56 -6.24
CA THR A 30 0.55 1.93 -6.63
C THR A 30 1.59 2.96 -6.20
N GLY A 31 1.85 3.95 -7.05
CA GLY A 31 2.77 5.05 -6.73
C GLY A 31 4.22 4.61 -6.56
N ALA A 32 4.72 3.81 -7.50
CA ALA A 32 6.02 3.14 -7.42
C ALA A 32 7.14 3.81 -8.24
N ASN A 33 7.04 5.12 -8.50
CA ASN A 33 8.06 5.86 -9.24
C ASN A 33 9.27 6.30 -8.39
N SER A 34 9.14 6.32 -7.07
CA SER A 34 10.20 6.73 -6.13
C SER A 34 9.85 6.30 -4.70
N GLY A 35 10.74 6.61 -3.75
CA GLY A 35 10.48 6.46 -2.31
C GLY A 35 10.09 5.03 -1.92
N ILE A 36 9.06 4.89 -1.10
CA ILE A 36 8.61 3.61 -0.53
C ILE A 36 8.07 2.66 -1.61
N GLY A 37 7.35 3.18 -2.62
CA GLY A 37 6.79 2.33 -3.68
C GLY A 37 7.86 1.67 -4.53
N LEU A 38 8.88 2.46 -4.94
CA LEU A 38 10.06 1.92 -5.64
C LEU A 38 10.85 0.97 -4.72
N GLY A 39 11.07 1.37 -3.46
CA GLY A 39 11.75 0.55 -2.45
C GLY A 39 11.03 -0.78 -2.19
N THR A 40 9.70 -0.82 -2.31
CA THR A 40 8.92 -2.06 -2.22
C THR A 40 9.22 -2.99 -3.38
N GLY A 41 9.26 -2.49 -4.62
CA GLY A 41 9.66 -3.30 -5.76
C GLY A 41 11.10 -3.84 -5.61
N GLN A 42 12.05 -3.00 -5.18
CA GLN A 42 13.44 -3.40 -4.95
C GLN A 42 13.56 -4.48 -3.87
N ARG A 43 12.86 -4.30 -2.75
CA ARG A 43 12.91 -5.26 -1.65
C ARG A 43 12.22 -6.58 -1.99
N LEU A 44 11.11 -6.53 -2.72
CA LEU A 44 10.47 -7.73 -3.25
C LEU A 44 11.41 -8.50 -4.15
N ILE A 45 12.17 -7.84 -5.03
CA ILE A 45 13.17 -8.49 -5.88
C ILE A 45 14.22 -9.22 -5.04
N ASP A 46 14.82 -8.53 -4.07
CA ASP A 46 15.89 -9.10 -3.24
C ASP A 46 15.40 -10.32 -2.44
N GLU A 47 14.28 -10.16 -1.73
CA GLU A 47 13.72 -11.21 -0.89
C GLU A 47 13.16 -12.37 -1.73
N PHE A 48 12.54 -12.10 -2.87
CA PHE A 48 12.07 -13.12 -3.80
C PHE A 48 13.23 -13.97 -4.32
N LEU A 49 14.28 -13.33 -4.84
CA LEU A 49 15.47 -14.01 -5.33
C LEU A 49 16.15 -14.82 -4.20
N ALA A 50 16.19 -14.27 -2.98
CA ALA A 50 16.81 -14.92 -1.84
C ALA A 50 16.02 -16.13 -1.31
N THR A 51 14.69 -16.18 -1.45
CA THR A 51 13.83 -17.16 -0.75
C THR A 51 13.02 -18.08 -1.65
N ARG A 52 12.54 -17.62 -2.81
CA ARG A 52 11.64 -18.40 -3.67
C ARG A 52 12.38 -19.42 -4.53
N SER A 53 11.62 -20.34 -5.12
CA SER A 53 12.11 -21.36 -6.05
C SER A 53 12.95 -20.74 -7.16
N LEU A 54 14.00 -21.45 -7.60
CA LEU A 54 14.84 -21.00 -8.72
C LEU A 54 14.09 -21.03 -10.06
N LYS A 55 12.91 -21.65 -10.10
CA LYS A 55 12.01 -21.67 -11.25
C LYS A 55 10.89 -20.61 -11.15
N ALA A 56 10.73 -19.97 -9.99
CA ALA A 56 9.67 -18.99 -9.79
C ALA A 56 9.93 -17.71 -10.57
N HIS A 57 8.88 -17.07 -11.06
CA HIS A 57 8.87 -15.77 -11.71
C HIS A 57 8.16 -14.72 -10.85
N LEU A 58 8.78 -13.55 -10.70
CA LEU A 58 8.20 -12.38 -10.06
C LEU A 58 7.73 -11.41 -11.15
N ILE A 59 6.44 -11.09 -11.16
CA ILE A 59 5.84 -10.13 -12.06
C ILE A 59 5.45 -8.90 -11.23
N LEU A 60 6.26 -7.85 -11.33
CA LEU A 60 5.99 -6.56 -10.72
C LEU A 60 5.20 -5.67 -11.69
N ILE A 61 4.08 -5.13 -11.20
CA ILE A 61 3.22 -4.19 -11.90
C ILE A 61 3.20 -2.85 -11.16
N PRO A 62 4.30 -2.08 -11.16
CA PRO A 62 4.32 -0.75 -10.58
C PRO A 62 3.39 0.19 -11.36
N THR A 63 2.64 1.05 -10.67
CA THR A 63 1.86 2.10 -11.32
C THR A 63 2.40 3.48 -10.97
N THR A 64 2.33 4.39 -11.94
CA THR A 64 2.80 5.77 -11.80
C THR A 64 1.86 6.75 -12.50
N ARG A 65 1.97 8.05 -12.24
CA ARG A 65 1.08 9.06 -12.85
C ARG A 65 1.35 9.34 -14.34
N SER A 66 2.45 8.85 -14.93
CA SER A 66 2.77 9.15 -16.34
C SER A 66 3.62 8.07 -17.00
N ALA A 67 3.57 7.98 -18.33
CA ALA A 67 4.40 7.03 -19.09
C ALA A 67 5.90 7.23 -18.83
N SER A 68 6.36 8.48 -18.71
CA SER A 68 7.76 8.80 -18.41
C SER A 68 8.20 8.33 -17.02
N LYS A 69 7.35 8.46 -16.00
CA LYS A 69 7.63 7.94 -14.66
C LYS A 69 7.60 6.41 -14.64
N SER A 70 6.70 5.80 -15.41
CA SER A 70 6.66 4.35 -15.60
C SER A 70 7.95 3.84 -16.25
N LEU A 71 8.47 4.53 -17.28
CA LEU A 71 9.74 4.20 -17.91
C LEU A 71 10.91 4.21 -16.91
N ALA A 72 11.01 5.28 -16.12
CA ALA A 72 12.04 5.41 -15.08
C ALA A 72 11.93 4.31 -14.01
N ALA A 73 10.71 3.97 -13.59
CA ALA A 73 10.47 2.89 -12.63
C ALA A 73 10.89 1.52 -13.18
N ILE A 74 10.59 1.23 -14.46
CA ILE A 74 11.02 -0.01 -15.14
C ILE A 74 12.53 -0.10 -15.16
N GLN A 75 13.22 0.95 -15.60
CA GLN A 75 14.67 1.00 -15.68
C GLN A 75 15.30 0.79 -14.30
N ALA A 76 14.81 1.49 -13.27
CA ALA A 76 15.31 1.37 -11.91
C ALA A 76 15.14 -0.05 -11.33
N LEU A 77 13.97 -0.67 -11.52
CA LEU A 77 13.71 -2.02 -11.01
C LEU A 77 14.47 -3.10 -11.77
N ARG A 78 14.60 -2.98 -13.10
CA ARG A 78 15.41 -3.92 -13.90
C ARG A 78 16.90 -3.82 -13.56
N ALA A 79 17.42 -2.59 -13.42
CA ALA A 79 18.80 -2.38 -12.98
C ALA A 79 19.04 -2.94 -11.56
N HIS A 80 18.08 -2.76 -10.65
CA HIS A 80 18.12 -3.36 -9.32
C HIS A 80 18.10 -4.88 -9.38
N ALA A 81 17.26 -5.49 -10.22
CA ALA A 81 17.21 -6.95 -10.39
C ALA A 81 18.54 -7.52 -10.88
N GLU A 82 19.19 -6.87 -11.84
CA GLU A 82 20.53 -7.27 -12.27
C GLU A 82 21.56 -7.14 -11.14
N LEU A 83 21.54 -6.03 -10.40
CA LEU A 83 22.44 -5.81 -9.28
C LEU A 83 22.24 -6.89 -8.21
N ALA A 84 21.00 -7.19 -7.84
CA ALA A 84 20.65 -8.21 -6.87
C ALA A 84 21.09 -9.60 -7.33
N ALA A 85 20.81 -9.96 -8.60
CA ALA A 85 21.26 -11.21 -9.20
C ALA A 85 22.80 -11.35 -9.19
N LYS A 86 23.52 -10.25 -9.43
CA LYS A 86 24.99 -10.23 -9.43
C LYS A 86 25.55 -10.28 -8.01
N THR A 87 24.96 -9.62 -7.03
CA THR A 87 25.60 -9.40 -5.71
C THR A 87 25.06 -10.28 -4.58
N SER A 88 23.89 -10.90 -4.75
CA SER A 88 23.26 -11.70 -3.70
C SER A 88 24.07 -12.97 -3.37
N THR A 89 24.60 -13.01 -2.15
CA THR A 89 25.34 -14.16 -1.62
C THR A 89 24.41 -15.34 -1.31
N SER A 90 23.19 -15.06 -0.82
CA SER A 90 22.18 -16.08 -0.52
C SER A 90 21.65 -16.77 -1.77
N LEU A 91 21.45 -16.02 -2.86
CA LEU A 91 21.06 -16.60 -4.14
C LEU A 91 22.18 -17.49 -4.71
N ARG A 92 23.42 -17.00 -4.71
CA ARG A 92 24.58 -17.77 -5.19
C ARG A 92 24.76 -19.07 -4.41
N SER A 93 24.65 -19.04 -3.08
CA SER A 93 24.80 -20.23 -2.25
C SER A 93 23.70 -21.27 -2.50
N ARG A 94 22.46 -20.82 -2.75
CA ARG A 94 21.32 -21.71 -3.06
C ARG A 94 21.37 -22.28 -4.47
N ALA A 95 21.84 -21.51 -5.45
CA ALA A 95 21.89 -21.93 -6.85
C ALA A 95 23.04 -22.90 -7.15
N GLY A 96 24.10 -22.88 -6.33
CA GLY A 96 25.22 -23.81 -6.44
C GLY A 96 26.21 -23.47 -7.56
N GLU A 97 27.12 -24.42 -7.83
CA GLU A 97 28.14 -24.29 -8.87
C GLU A 97 27.48 -24.23 -10.26
N GLY A 98 27.82 -23.22 -11.05
CA GLY A 98 27.21 -22.97 -12.37
C GLY A 98 26.11 -21.90 -12.38
N TYR A 99 25.85 -21.23 -11.25
CA TYR A 99 24.94 -20.08 -11.20
C TYR A 99 25.30 -18.99 -12.24
N ARG A 100 24.31 -18.61 -13.04
CA ARG A 100 24.39 -17.50 -13.98
C ARG A 100 23.40 -16.43 -13.55
N TRP A 101 23.90 -15.21 -13.33
CA TRP A 101 23.06 -14.10 -12.87
C TRP A 101 21.97 -13.74 -13.90
N GLU A 102 22.21 -14.00 -15.18
CA GLU A 102 21.24 -13.79 -16.25
C GLU A 102 19.98 -14.64 -16.07
N ASP A 103 20.12 -15.86 -15.54
CA ASP A 103 18.98 -16.76 -15.31
C ASP A 103 18.11 -16.26 -14.15
N ALA A 104 18.70 -15.60 -13.15
CA ALA A 104 17.94 -14.93 -12.11
C ALA A 104 17.21 -13.69 -12.64
N THR A 105 17.88 -12.85 -13.43
CA THR A 105 17.27 -11.65 -14.01
C THR A 105 16.10 -11.99 -14.95
N ARG A 106 16.19 -13.08 -15.72
CA ARG A 106 15.12 -13.54 -16.64
C ARG A 106 13.80 -13.86 -15.94
N ARG A 107 13.83 -14.10 -14.63
CA ARG A 107 12.64 -14.41 -13.82
C ARG A 107 11.98 -13.18 -13.21
N ILE A 108 12.56 -12.00 -13.38
CA ILE A 108 12.03 -10.73 -12.87
C ILE A 108 11.42 -9.94 -14.03
N HIS A 109 10.10 -9.83 -14.04
CA HIS A 109 9.35 -9.10 -15.05
C HIS A 109 8.81 -7.80 -14.45
N VAL A 110 9.01 -6.69 -15.16
CA VAL A 110 8.53 -5.37 -14.73
C VAL A 110 7.65 -4.79 -15.83
N LEU A 111 6.36 -4.66 -15.51
CA LEU A 111 5.31 -4.11 -16.37
C LEU A 111 4.72 -2.86 -15.71
N SER A 112 5.14 -1.66 -16.12
CA SER A 112 4.68 -0.43 -15.48
C SER A 112 3.55 0.25 -16.26
N LEU A 113 2.48 0.61 -15.54
CA LEU A 113 1.27 1.19 -16.13
C LEU A 113 0.97 2.57 -15.54
N SER A 114 0.31 3.43 -16.33
CA SER A 114 -0.11 4.74 -15.84
C SER A 114 -1.46 4.67 -15.12
N LEU A 115 -1.52 5.27 -13.94
CA LEU A 115 -2.71 5.34 -13.09
C LEU A 115 -2.70 6.64 -12.31
N ASP A 116 -3.78 7.42 -12.44
CA ASP A 116 -4.10 8.52 -11.53
C ASP A 116 -5.32 8.11 -10.70
N LEU A 117 -5.14 8.03 -9.38
CA LEU A 117 -6.20 7.63 -8.45
C LEU A 117 -7.25 8.72 -8.26
N CYS A 118 -6.94 9.97 -8.63
CA CYS A 118 -7.88 11.08 -8.60
C CYS A 118 -8.77 11.15 -9.85
N ASP A 119 -8.46 10.39 -10.91
CA ASP A 119 -9.27 10.23 -12.12
C ASP A 119 -10.08 8.93 -12.01
N LEU A 120 -11.27 8.98 -11.42
CA LEU A 120 -12.12 7.82 -11.19
C LEU A 120 -12.52 7.13 -12.49
N PRO A 121 -12.98 7.82 -13.56
CA PRO A 121 -13.17 7.18 -14.88
C PRO A 121 -11.92 6.45 -15.36
N GLY A 122 -10.74 7.05 -15.19
CA GLY A 122 -9.45 6.44 -15.49
C GLY A 122 -9.16 5.20 -14.64
N VAL A 123 -9.51 5.19 -13.35
CA VAL A 123 -9.39 4.02 -12.46
C VAL A 123 -10.26 2.86 -12.96
N TYR A 124 -11.52 3.11 -13.34
CA TYR A 124 -12.40 2.08 -13.93
C TYR A 124 -11.82 1.56 -15.25
N ALA A 125 -11.38 2.45 -16.14
CA ALA A 125 -10.80 2.06 -17.43
C ALA A 125 -9.49 1.26 -17.26
N PHE A 126 -8.67 1.64 -16.28
CA PHE A 126 -7.45 0.91 -15.91
C PHE A 126 -7.77 -0.51 -15.45
N ALA A 127 -8.70 -0.65 -14.51
CA ALA A 127 -9.08 -1.96 -13.98
C ALA A 127 -9.71 -2.85 -15.05
N ALA A 128 -10.64 -2.33 -15.84
CA ALA A 128 -11.27 -3.06 -16.95
C ALA A 128 -10.24 -3.57 -17.97
N ARG A 129 -9.23 -2.76 -18.30
CA ARG A 129 -8.13 -3.17 -19.19
C ARG A 129 -7.28 -4.27 -18.59
N LEU A 130 -6.99 -4.20 -17.28
CA LEU A 130 -6.18 -5.20 -16.59
C LEU A 130 -6.92 -6.54 -16.45
N VAL A 131 -8.24 -6.49 -16.20
CA VAL A 131 -9.11 -7.67 -16.01
C VAL A 131 -9.41 -8.37 -17.33
N GLY A 132 -9.91 -7.61 -18.33
CA GLY A 132 -10.46 -8.20 -19.56
C GLY A 132 -9.60 -8.04 -20.80
N GLY A 133 -8.51 -7.28 -20.72
CA GLY A 133 -7.73 -6.86 -21.88
C GLY A 133 -6.26 -7.28 -21.85
N THR A 134 -5.48 -6.63 -22.70
CA THR A 134 -4.03 -6.73 -22.73
C THR A 134 -3.40 -5.41 -22.33
N VAL A 135 -2.21 -5.47 -21.75
CA VAL A 135 -1.44 -4.31 -21.33
C VAL A 135 -0.02 -4.35 -21.90
N SER A 136 0.60 -3.17 -21.99
CA SER A 136 1.92 -2.98 -22.58
C SER A 136 2.74 -2.03 -21.72
N ASN A 137 4.05 -2.26 -21.65
CA ASN A 137 4.98 -1.25 -21.19
C ASN A 137 4.94 -0.01 -22.11
N PRO A 138 5.29 1.19 -21.61
CA PRO A 138 5.37 2.41 -22.42
C PRO A 138 6.40 2.27 -23.55
N GLU A 139 6.27 3.10 -24.59
CA GLU A 139 7.29 3.24 -25.64
C GLU A 139 8.61 3.80 -25.08
N GLY A 140 9.72 3.56 -25.77
CA GLY A 140 11.05 4.06 -25.38
C GLY A 140 11.98 3.08 -24.67
N LEU A 141 11.59 1.81 -24.55
CA LEU A 141 12.44 0.71 -24.05
C LEU A 141 12.98 -0.12 -25.22
N GLU A 142 14.30 -0.15 -25.38
CA GLU A 142 14.96 -1.01 -26.36
C GLU A 142 14.76 -2.49 -26.00
N GLY A 143 14.39 -3.31 -26.98
CA GLY A 143 14.17 -4.75 -26.79
C GLY A 143 12.97 -5.11 -25.89
N GLU A 144 12.03 -4.19 -25.69
CA GLU A 144 10.89 -4.42 -24.80
C GLU A 144 9.98 -5.55 -25.29
N TYR A 145 9.80 -6.56 -24.45
CA TYR A 145 9.05 -7.78 -24.76
C TYR A 145 7.66 -7.84 -24.11
N LEU A 146 7.36 -7.01 -23.12
CA LEU A 146 6.04 -6.98 -22.47
C LEU A 146 5.10 -6.03 -23.22
N ARG A 147 4.65 -6.50 -24.39
CA ARG A 147 3.71 -5.81 -25.29
C ARG A 147 2.48 -6.70 -25.50
N ASN A 148 1.29 -6.14 -25.31
CA ASN A 148 0.01 -6.82 -25.49
C ASN A 148 -0.08 -8.15 -24.71
N VAL A 149 0.38 -8.13 -23.47
CA VAL A 149 0.37 -9.30 -22.57
C VAL A 149 -0.89 -9.30 -21.69
N ARG A 150 -1.34 -10.49 -21.29
CA ARG A 150 -2.46 -10.68 -20.35
C ARG A 150 -1.98 -10.88 -18.92
N ILE A 151 -2.72 -10.34 -17.97
CA ILE A 151 -2.52 -10.58 -16.54
C ILE A 151 -3.59 -11.58 -16.08
N PRO A 152 -3.21 -12.83 -15.77
CA PRO A 152 -4.18 -13.87 -15.46
C PRO A 152 -4.77 -13.75 -14.05
N ARG A 153 -4.03 -13.13 -13.13
CA ARG A 153 -4.41 -12.89 -11.74
C ARG A 153 -3.51 -11.84 -11.09
N LEU A 154 -3.89 -11.39 -9.90
CA LEU A 154 -3.05 -10.64 -8.99
C LEU A 154 -2.97 -11.42 -7.67
N ASP A 155 -1.75 -11.68 -7.19
CA ASP A 155 -1.53 -12.33 -5.89
C ASP A 155 -1.51 -11.30 -4.77
N THR A 156 -1.00 -10.10 -5.04
CA THR A 156 -1.03 -8.99 -4.08
C THR A 156 -1.18 -7.65 -4.79
N VAL A 157 -2.07 -6.80 -4.27
CA VAL A 157 -2.10 -5.37 -4.58
C VAL A 157 -1.62 -4.58 -3.36
N ILE A 158 -0.63 -3.71 -3.56
CA ILE A 158 -0.06 -2.85 -2.53
C ILE A 158 -0.48 -1.41 -2.82
N PHE A 159 -1.42 -0.92 -2.03
CA PHE A 159 -1.95 0.44 -2.11
C PHE A 159 -1.04 1.41 -1.35
N ASN A 160 0.07 1.75 -2.00
CA ASN A 160 1.13 2.60 -1.47
C ASN A 160 0.99 4.08 -1.85
N ALA A 161 0.44 4.38 -3.03
CA ALA A 161 0.33 5.75 -3.51
C ALA A 161 -0.30 6.66 -2.46
N ALA A 162 0.31 7.81 -2.23
CA ALA A 162 -0.22 8.78 -1.31
C ALA A 162 0.24 10.16 -1.72
N TYR A 163 -0.58 11.12 -1.35
CA TYR A 163 -0.29 12.54 -1.46
C TYR A 163 -0.73 13.17 -0.13
N GLY A 164 -0.01 14.19 0.33
CA GLY A 164 -0.44 14.93 1.51
C GLY A 164 -0.40 16.42 1.27
N GLY A 165 -1.27 17.13 1.99
CA GLY A 165 -1.46 18.57 1.88
C GLY A 165 -0.87 19.29 3.08
N TRP A 166 0.36 19.79 2.95
CA TRP A 166 1.01 20.60 3.98
C TRP A 166 1.69 21.83 3.35
N SER A 167 1.71 22.95 4.07
CA SER A 167 2.40 24.18 3.65
C SER A 167 3.79 24.36 4.24
N GLY A 168 4.19 23.51 5.20
CA GLY A 168 5.47 23.60 5.88
C GLY A 168 5.42 23.02 7.30
N CYS A 169 6.42 23.40 8.09
CA CYS A 169 6.51 23.11 9.52
C CYS A 169 6.51 24.39 10.36
N ASN A 170 5.85 24.37 11.51
CA ASN A 170 6.01 25.37 12.54
C ASN A 170 7.30 25.07 13.34
N TYR A 171 8.43 25.67 12.93
CA TYR A 171 9.74 25.38 13.54
C TYR A 171 9.84 25.76 15.03
N PRO A 172 9.33 26.91 15.50
CA PRO A 172 9.29 27.19 16.93
C PRO A 172 8.57 26.11 17.73
N LEU A 173 7.41 25.65 17.21
CA LEU A 173 6.68 24.54 17.82
C LEU A 173 7.46 23.22 17.71
N ALA A 174 8.18 22.96 16.62
CA ALA A 174 9.03 21.79 16.47
C ALA A 174 10.14 21.77 17.54
N CYS A 175 10.85 22.89 17.74
CA CYS A 175 11.85 23.03 18.79
C CYS A 175 11.22 22.80 20.18
N TRP A 176 10.07 23.42 20.45
CA TRP A 176 9.35 23.21 21.70
C TRP A 176 8.96 21.74 21.91
N LYS A 177 8.46 21.05 20.88
CA LYS A 177 8.08 19.63 20.95
C LYS A 177 9.29 18.73 21.18
N ILE A 178 10.41 19.00 20.51
CA ILE A 178 11.67 18.27 20.74
C ILE A 178 12.14 18.44 22.19
N LEU A 179 12.08 19.66 22.74
CA LEU A 179 12.51 19.94 24.11
C LEU A 179 11.54 19.36 25.17
N SER A 180 10.24 19.42 24.93
CA SER A 180 9.22 19.03 25.91
C SER A 180 8.86 17.54 25.88
N GLN A 181 8.96 16.87 24.73
CA GLN A 181 8.56 15.47 24.55
C GLN A 181 9.74 14.55 24.21
N GLY A 182 10.91 15.14 23.92
CA GLY A 182 12.09 14.43 23.44
C GLY A 182 12.11 14.28 21.92
N LEU A 183 13.32 14.24 21.36
CA LEU A 183 13.55 14.17 19.91
C LEU A 183 12.79 13.01 19.26
N VAL A 184 12.93 11.79 19.80
CA VAL A 184 12.32 10.58 19.22
C VAL A 184 10.81 10.74 19.06
N GLN A 185 10.11 11.22 20.07
CA GLN A 185 8.65 11.37 20.02
C GLN A 185 8.24 12.47 19.05
N ALA A 186 8.92 13.61 19.09
CA ALA A 186 8.63 14.73 18.20
C ALA A 186 8.80 14.38 16.72
N VAL A 187 9.80 13.57 16.35
CA VAL A 187 10.06 13.20 14.96
C VAL A 187 9.35 11.90 14.53
N THR A 188 8.83 11.10 15.48
CA THR A 188 7.95 9.96 15.18
C THR A 188 6.49 10.38 15.01
N TYR A 189 6.00 11.28 15.86
CA TYR A 189 4.61 11.73 15.92
C TYR A 189 4.53 13.28 15.84
N PRO A 190 4.93 13.88 14.70
CA PRO A 190 5.09 15.32 14.59
C PRO A 190 3.74 16.06 14.61
N THR A 191 3.50 16.86 15.65
CA THR A 191 2.32 17.75 15.76
C THR A 191 2.61 19.20 15.35
N PHE A 192 3.66 19.42 14.56
CA PHE A 192 4.12 20.75 14.13
C PHE A 192 4.09 20.94 12.61
N LYS A 193 3.55 19.97 11.87
CA LYS A 193 3.26 20.13 10.44
C LYS A 193 2.09 21.08 10.26
N ASN A 194 2.21 22.00 9.33
CA ASN A 194 1.12 22.89 8.94
C ASN A 194 0.24 22.16 7.91
N SER A 195 -0.66 21.29 8.39
CA SER A 195 -1.59 20.57 7.53
C SER A 195 -2.62 21.52 6.92
N LEU A 196 -2.85 21.38 5.63
CA LEU A 196 -3.85 22.12 4.88
C LEU A 196 -5.17 21.34 4.84
N ALA A 197 -6.26 22.04 4.54
CA ALA A 197 -7.51 21.39 4.14
C ALA A 197 -7.31 20.67 2.80
N THR A 198 -8.10 19.64 2.52
CA THR A 198 -8.04 18.98 1.22
C THR A 198 -8.52 19.93 0.12
N CYS A 199 -7.85 19.93 -1.02
CA CYS A 199 -8.41 20.52 -2.23
C CYS A 199 -9.64 19.72 -2.69
N ILE A 200 -10.52 20.38 -3.45
CA ILE A 200 -11.72 19.79 -4.03
C ILE A 200 -11.40 19.44 -5.49
N LEU A 201 -11.51 18.17 -5.85
CA LEU A 201 -11.22 17.71 -7.22
C LEU A 201 -12.21 18.28 -8.25
N ASN A 202 -13.44 18.55 -7.84
CA ASN A 202 -14.48 19.14 -8.69
C ASN A 202 -14.13 20.54 -9.20
N GLU A 203 -13.26 21.27 -8.50
CA GLU A 203 -12.79 22.59 -8.92
C GLU A 203 -11.65 22.50 -9.95
N GLN A 204 -11.07 21.32 -10.14
CA GLN A 204 -10.01 21.08 -11.11
C GLN A 204 -10.60 20.63 -12.45
N GLN A 205 -10.66 21.56 -13.40
CA GLN A 205 -11.26 21.34 -14.73
C GLN A 205 -10.70 20.10 -15.46
N SER A 206 -9.46 19.71 -15.20
CA SER A 206 -8.82 18.53 -15.81
C SER A 206 -9.52 17.21 -15.52
N TYR A 207 -10.23 17.09 -14.38
CA TYR A 207 -10.96 15.87 -14.03
C TYR A 207 -12.41 15.86 -14.52
N GLY A 208 -12.96 17.02 -14.90
CA GLY A 208 -14.31 17.12 -15.47
C GLY A 208 -15.45 16.67 -14.53
N TYR A 209 -15.26 16.70 -13.21
CA TYR A 209 -16.29 16.27 -12.26
C TYR A 209 -17.44 17.28 -12.15
N PRO A 210 -18.67 16.80 -11.83
CA PRO A 210 -19.84 17.66 -11.64
C PRO A 210 -19.66 18.59 -10.43
N GLU A 211 -20.48 19.64 -10.29
CA GLU A 211 -20.41 20.55 -9.14
C GLU A 211 -20.61 19.82 -7.79
N LYS A 212 -21.50 18.82 -7.75
CA LYS A 212 -21.76 17.98 -6.57
C LYS A 212 -22.06 16.54 -6.98
N PRO A 213 -21.78 15.55 -6.11
CA PRO A 213 -21.12 15.66 -4.81
C PRO A 213 -19.63 16.04 -4.91
N LEU A 214 -19.10 16.64 -3.85
CA LEU A 214 -17.68 17.01 -3.78
C LEU A 214 -16.79 15.79 -3.49
N LEU A 215 -15.58 15.80 -4.04
CA LEU A 215 -14.55 14.80 -3.83
C LEU A 215 -13.25 15.46 -3.34
N GLY A 216 -12.79 15.07 -2.15
CA GLY A 216 -11.53 15.54 -1.59
C GLY A 216 -10.33 14.88 -2.26
N GLU A 217 -9.36 15.67 -2.72
CA GLU A 217 -8.15 15.20 -3.39
C GLU A 217 -7.33 14.23 -2.52
N VAL A 218 -7.03 14.60 -1.27
CA VAL A 218 -6.18 13.77 -0.39
C VAL A 218 -6.88 12.46 -0.03
N PHE A 219 -8.18 12.54 0.27
CA PHE A 219 -9.04 11.38 0.51
C PHE A 219 -9.07 10.44 -0.70
N CYS A 220 -9.25 10.99 -1.90
CA CYS A 220 -9.28 10.23 -3.14
C CYS A 220 -7.94 9.55 -3.44
N ALA A 221 -6.85 10.31 -3.42
CA ALA A 221 -5.50 9.82 -3.69
C ALA A 221 -5.03 8.75 -2.70
N CYS A 222 -5.40 8.88 -1.41
CA CYS A 222 -4.91 7.98 -0.37
C CYS A 222 -5.81 6.76 -0.12
N VAL A 223 -7.14 6.89 -0.29
CA VAL A 223 -8.10 5.85 0.13
C VAL A 223 -9.14 5.56 -0.95
N PHE A 224 -9.90 6.54 -1.42
CA PHE A 224 -11.11 6.25 -2.20
C PHE A 224 -10.82 5.76 -3.63
N GLY A 225 -9.81 6.31 -4.31
CA GLY A 225 -9.36 5.78 -5.60
C GLY A 225 -8.85 4.35 -5.48
N HIS A 226 -8.13 4.02 -4.40
CA HIS A 226 -7.72 2.66 -4.10
C HIS A 226 -8.89 1.75 -3.75
N TYR A 227 -9.89 2.27 -3.05
CA TYR A 227 -11.10 1.54 -2.68
C TYR A 227 -11.84 1.10 -3.94
N ILE A 228 -12.11 2.02 -4.86
CA ILE A 228 -12.70 1.69 -6.17
C ILE A 228 -11.81 0.68 -6.90
N LEU A 229 -10.50 0.93 -6.99
CA LEU A 229 -9.58 0.04 -7.67
C LEU A 229 -9.61 -1.40 -7.10
N ALA A 230 -9.61 -1.57 -5.78
CA ALA A 230 -9.65 -2.91 -5.17
C ALA A 230 -10.91 -3.69 -5.56
N HIS A 231 -12.07 -3.03 -5.49
CA HIS A 231 -13.33 -3.66 -5.87
C HIS A 231 -13.34 -4.05 -7.36
N GLN A 232 -12.84 -3.16 -8.22
CA GLN A 232 -12.73 -3.40 -9.66
C GLN A 232 -11.68 -4.48 -10.03
N LEU A 233 -10.72 -4.77 -9.15
CA LEU A 233 -9.71 -5.81 -9.34
C LEU A 233 -10.10 -7.16 -8.71
N LEU A 234 -11.30 -7.29 -8.12
CA LEU A 234 -11.77 -8.55 -7.55
C LEU A 234 -11.70 -9.75 -8.51
N PRO A 235 -11.98 -9.63 -9.82
CA PRO A 235 -11.83 -10.75 -10.75
C PRO A 235 -10.40 -11.30 -10.84
N LEU A 236 -9.37 -10.48 -10.59
CA LEU A 236 -7.97 -10.90 -10.59
C LEU A 236 -7.49 -11.34 -9.19
N LEU A 237 -8.10 -10.81 -8.13
CA LEU A 237 -7.71 -11.05 -6.73
C LEU A 237 -8.41 -12.22 -6.07
N SER A 238 -9.63 -12.54 -6.51
CA SER A 238 -10.41 -13.64 -5.95
C SER A 238 -9.86 -14.99 -6.44
N ARG A 239 -10.13 -16.06 -5.69
CA ARG A 239 -9.67 -17.42 -6.02
C ARG A 239 -10.85 -18.36 -6.19
N ARG A 240 -10.70 -19.38 -7.02
CA ARG A 240 -11.77 -20.35 -7.28
C ARG A 240 -11.90 -21.37 -6.16
N SER A 241 -10.79 -21.64 -5.45
CA SER A 241 -10.74 -22.60 -4.36
C SER A 241 -9.94 -22.08 -3.16
N THR A 242 -10.27 -22.59 -1.97
CA THR A 242 -9.49 -22.37 -0.74
C THR A 242 -8.14 -23.08 -0.73
N SER A 243 -7.89 -23.98 -1.68
CA SER A 243 -6.58 -24.62 -1.87
C SER A 243 -5.55 -23.70 -2.53
N GLU A 244 -6.00 -22.64 -3.19
CA GLU A 244 -5.11 -21.64 -3.80
C GLU A 244 -4.62 -20.63 -2.75
N SER A 245 -3.43 -20.07 -2.99
CA SER A 245 -2.95 -18.95 -2.17
C SER A 245 -3.92 -17.77 -2.31
N ARG A 246 -4.42 -17.27 -1.18
CA ARG A 246 -5.41 -16.18 -1.15
C ARG A 246 -4.79 -14.90 -1.71
N GLY A 247 -5.53 -14.21 -2.58
CA GLY A 247 -5.19 -12.86 -3.00
C GLY A 247 -5.14 -11.90 -1.81
N ARG A 248 -4.32 -10.85 -1.92
CA ARG A 248 -4.04 -9.93 -0.82
C ARG A 248 -4.22 -8.48 -1.23
N ILE A 249 -4.92 -7.71 -0.40
CA ILE A 249 -5.00 -6.25 -0.48
C ILE A 249 -4.20 -5.69 0.70
N VAL A 250 -3.05 -5.08 0.40
CA VAL A 250 -2.16 -4.49 1.42
C VAL A 250 -2.30 -2.97 1.37
N TRP A 251 -2.90 -2.41 2.41
CA TRP A 251 -3.10 -0.98 2.57
C TRP A 251 -1.90 -0.32 3.25
N SER A 252 -1.31 0.70 2.61
CA SER A 252 -0.25 1.50 3.23
C SER A 252 -0.85 2.65 4.04
N SER A 253 -0.84 2.49 5.37
CA SER A 253 -1.23 3.50 6.35
C SER A 253 0.00 4.31 6.82
N SER A 254 -0.14 5.08 7.91
CA SER A 254 0.90 5.89 8.53
C SER A 254 0.96 5.66 10.03
N ILE A 255 2.12 5.87 10.65
CA ILE A 255 2.25 5.92 12.12
C ILE A 255 1.44 7.08 12.73
N GLU A 256 1.09 8.07 11.91
CA GLU A 256 0.33 9.26 12.31
C GLU A 256 -1.19 9.09 12.17
N ALA A 257 -1.66 7.88 11.85
CA ALA A 257 -3.07 7.52 11.76
C ALA A 257 -3.72 7.38 13.16
N ILE A 258 -3.74 8.47 13.91
CA ILE A 258 -4.20 8.54 15.31
C ILE A 258 -5.70 8.80 15.41
N ARG A 259 -6.29 8.67 16.60
CA ARG A 259 -7.74 8.86 16.77
C ARG A 259 -8.16 10.31 16.53
N GLU A 260 -7.36 11.28 16.94
CA GLU A 260 -7.76 12.70 16.96
C GLU A 260 -7.89 13.35 15.57
N VAL A 261 -7.30 12.75 14.53
CA VAL A 261 -7.28 13.31 13.17
C VAL A 261 -8.48 12.92 12.33
N TYR A 262 -9.27 11.92 12.75
CA TYR A 262 -10.40 11.42 11.98
C TYR A 262 -11.73 11.92 12.54
N ASN A 263 -12.60 12.35 11.65
CA ASN A 263 -13.95 12.76 11.97
C ASN A 263 -14.95 11.94 11.13
N PRO A 264 -15.75 11.05 11.74
CA PRO A 264 -16.74 10.24 11.01
C PRO A 264 -17.81 11.05 10.27
N ASP A 265 -18.07 12.29 10.69
CA ASP A 265 -18.99 13.22 10.02
C ASP A 265 -18.37 13.95 8.83
N ASP A 266 -17.04 13.91 8.69
CA ASP A 266 -16.28 14.55 7.62
C ASP A 266 -15.16 13.61 7.13
N MET A 267 -15.57 12.44 6.63
CA MET A 267 -14.67 11.37 6.19
C MET A 267 -13.67 11.81 5.10
N GLN A 268 -14.04 12.80 4.29
CA GLN A 268 -13.19 13.35 3.23
C GLN A 268 -12.27 14.49 3.73
N CYS A 269 -12.44 14.93 4.98
CA CYS A 269 -11.66 15.99 5.64
C CYS A 269 -11.75 17.36 4.94
N PHE A 270 -12.97 17.81 4.64
CA PHE A 270 -13.23 19.14 4.07
C PHE A 270 -13.16 20.28 5.09
N LEU A 271 -13.51 20.00 6.35
CA LEU A 271 -13.74 21.02 7.38
C LEU A 271 -12.52 21.32 8.24
N LYS A 272 -11.55 20.40 8.29
CA LYS A 272 -10.41 20.47 9.20
C LYS A 272 -9.09 20.23 8.47
N PRO A 273 -7.98 20.78 8.99
CA PRO A 273 -6.65 20.34 8.59
C PRO A 273 -6.41 18.88 9.03
N ALA A 274 -5.36 18.26 8.48
CA ALA A 274 -4.97 16.85 8.71
C ALA A 274 -5.66 15.82 7.80
N ALA A 275 -5.96 16.20 6.56
CA ALA A 275 -6.58 15.31 5.58
C ALA A 275 -5.77 14.03 5.32
N TYR A 276 -4.44 14.10 5.32
CA TYR A 276 -3.59 12.91 5.13
C TYR A 276 -3.72 11.95 6.31
N GLU A 277 -3.54 12.45 7.52
CA GLU A 277 -3.60 11.65 8.75
C GLU A 277 -5.00 11.06 8.94
N SER A 278 -6.05 11.85 8.67
CA SER A 278 -7.46 11.41 8.66
C SER A 278 -7.70 10.27 7.67
N ALA A 279 -7.21 10.41 6.43
CA ALA A 279 -7.33 9.37 5.41
C ALA A 279 -6.60 8.07 5.79
N LYS A 280 -5.41 8.19 6.40
CA LYS A 280 -4.65 7.02 6.90
C LYS A 280 -5.33 6.37 8.12
N ARG A 281 -5.97 7.16 8.99
CA ARG A 281 -6.81 6.62 10.07
C ARG A 281 -8.03 5.86 9.53
N LEU A 282 -8.69 6.39 8.51
CA LEU A 282 -9.76 5.67 7.81
C LEU A 282 -9.26 4.35 7.21
N THR A 283 -8.05 4.33 6.66
CA THR A 283 -7.40 3.09 6.16
C THR A 283 -7.24 2.05 7.27
N ASP A 284 -6.76 2.44 8.46
CA ASP A 284 -6.66 1.53 9.61
C ASP A 284 -8.03 0.97 9.99
N ILE A 285 -9.04 1.83 10.08
CA ILE A 285 -10.40 1.45 10.46
C ILE A 285 -10.96 0.43 9.46
N ILE A 286 -10.95 0.70 8.16
CA ILE A 286 -11.53 -0.22 7.18
C ILE A 286 -10.77 -1.55 7.13
N ALA A 287 -9.44 -1.52 7.16
CA ALA A 287 -8.61 -2.71 7.01
C ALA A 287 -8.64 -3.63 8.24
N LEU A 288 -8.79 -3.10 9.45
CA LEU A 288 -8.83 -3.90 10.68
C LEU A 288 -10.23 -4.40 11.03
N THR A 289 -11.29 -3.73 10.55
CA THR A 289 -12.67 -4.07 10.89
C THR A 289 -13.40 -4.91 9.85
N TYR A 290 -12.90 -5.01 8.61
CA TYR A 290 -13.61 -5.64 7.48
C TYR A 290 -14.12 -7.06 7.77
N SER A 291 -13.39 -7.85 8.57
CA SER A 291 -13.69 -9.25 8.83
C SER A 291 -14.54 -9.48 10.09
N LEU A 292 -14.84 -8.42 10.85
CA LEU A 292 -15.60 -8.50 12.10
C LEU A 292 -17.08 -8.82 11.84
N PRO A 293 -17.71 -9.72 12.61
CA PRO A 293 -19.12 -10.09 12.42
C PRO A 293 -20.08 -8.90 12.43
N SER A 294 -19.84 -7.91 13.29
CA SER A 294 -20.62 -6.66 13.41
C SER A 294 -20.51 -5.74 12.20
N VAL A 295 -19.43 -5.85 11.42
CA VAL A 295 -19.09 -4.96 10.30
C VAL A 295 -19.31 -5.63 8.94
N ARG A 296 -19.27 -6.96 8.87
CA ARG A 296 -19.52 -7.77 7.66
C ARG A 296 -20.77 -7.39 6.85
N PRO A 297 -21.91 -7.02 7.45
CA PRO A 297 -23.06 -6.56 6.69
C PRO A 297 -22.78 -5.33 5.80
N PHE A 298 -21.76 -4.53 6.14
CA PHE A 298 -21.36 -3.32 5.43
C PHE A 298 -20.12 -3.52 4.56
N SER A 299 -19.16 -4.34 4.99
CA SER A 299 -17.93 -4.63 4.25
C SER A 299 -18.07 -5.77 3.24
N GLY A 300 -19.03 -6.67 3.43
CA GLY A 300 -19.25 -7.83 2.55
C GLY A 300 -19.46 -7.48 1.08
N PRO A 301 -20.31 -6.48 0.75
CA PRO A 301 -20.52 -6.05 -0.64
C PRO A 301 -19.23 -5.62 -1.35
N PHE A 302 -18.32 -4.95 -0.65
CA PHE A 302 -17.04 -4.52 -1.20
C PHE A 302 -16.15 -5.69 -1.69
N LEU A 303 -16.22 -6.86 -1.04
CA LEU A 303 -15.45 -8.06 -1.40
C LEU A 303 -16.24 -9.06 -2.24
N SER A 304 -17.45 -8.72 -2.65
CA SER A 304 -18.30 -9.59 -3.46
C SER A 304 -18.14 -9.22 -4.94
N MET A 305 -17.94 -10.22 -5.81
CA MET A 305 -18.00 -9.98 -7.25
C MET A 305 -19.44 -9.64 -7.65
N ASP A 306 -19.58 -8.58 -8.42
CA ASP A 306 -20.83 -8.09 -8.98
C ASP A 306 -20.62 -7.56 -10.42
N GLU A 307 -21.72 -7.12 -11.05
CA GLU A 307 -21.69 -6.51 -12.38
C GLU A 307 -20.77 -5.27 -12.45
N GLU A 308 -20.59 -4.54 -11.35
CA GLU A 308 -19.72 -3.35 -11.31
C GLU A 308 -18.25 -3.77 -11.39
N SER A 309 -17.85 -4.81 -10.67
CA SER A 309 -16.50 -5.38 -10.71
C SER A 309 -16.19 -6.17 -11.98
N GLY A 310 -17.20 -6.50 -12.79
CA GLY A 310 -17.08 -7.32 -14.00
C GLY A 310 -16.89 -8.81 -13.74
N GLY A 311 -17.16 -9.28 -12.52
CA GLY A 311 -17.11 -10.70 -12.13
C GLY A 311 -18.49 -11.36 -12.09
N ASP A 312 -18.53 -12.70 -12.18
CA ASP A 312 -19.77 -13.46 -12.06
C ASP A 312 -20.08 -13.77 -10.58
N ALA A 313 -21.15 -13.16 -10.06
CA ALA A 313 -21.62 -13.37 -8.68
C ALA A 313 -22.00 -14.84 -8.38
N ALA A 314 -22.33 -15.64 -9.40
CA ALA A 314 -22.68 -17.05 -9.24
C ALA A 314 -21.46 -17.93 -8.90
N GLU A 315 -20.24 -17.50 -9.25
CA GLU A 315 -19.01 -18.27 -9.02
C GLU A 315 -18.65 -18.41 -7.53
N LYS A 316 -19.19 -17.55 -6.66
CA LYS A 316 -18.90 -17.51 -5.20
C LYS A 316 -17.43 -17.73 -4.88
N PRO A 317 -16.51 -16.93 -5.44
CA PRO A 317 -15.09 -17.15 -5.26
C PRO A 317 -14.67 -16.86 -3.82
N VAL A 318 -13.47 -17.32 -3.46
CA VAL A 318 -12.81 -16.95 -2.21
C VAL A 318 -12.27 -15.52 -2.34
N PRO A 319 -12.76 -14.56 -1.55
CA PRO A 319 -12.32 -13.17 -1.65
C PRO A 319 -10.90 -12.99 -1.09
N PRO A 320 -10.19 -11.92 -1.51
CA PRO A 320 -8.88 -11.61 -0.97
C PRO A 320 -8.94 -11.26 0.53
N LYS A 321 -7.80 -11.38 1.22
CA LYS A 321 -7.63 -10.86 2.59
C LYS A 321 -7.10 -9.42 2.55
N MET A 322 -7.56 -8.61 3.49
CA MET A 322 -7.06 -7.24 3.69
C MET A 322 -6.02 -7.22 4.82
N TYR A 323 -4.95 -6.49 4.60
CA TYR A 323 -3.89 -6.23 5.59
C TYR A 323 -3.54 -4.75 5.58
N VAL A 324 -2.97 -4.26 6.68
CA VAL A 324 -2.53 -2.87 6.80
C VAL A 324 -1.09 -2.78 7.29
N THR A 325 -0.32 -1.92 6.63
CA THR A 325 1.07 -1.64 6.95
C THR A 325 1.31 -0.16 7.23
N HIS A 326 2.49 0.19 7.72
CA HIS A 326 3.03 1.53 7.56
C HIS A 326 4.55 1.48 7.38
N PRO A 327 5.14 2.45 6.68
CA PRO A 327 6.55 2.41 6.32
C PRO A 327 7.50 2.89 7.44
N GLY A 328 6.99 3.12 8.65
CA GLY A 328 7.69 3.96 9.63
C GLY A 328 7.85 5.40 9.13
N VAL A 329 8.93 6.07 9.53
CA VAL A 329 9.32 7.43 9.14
C VAL A 329 10.51 7.32 8.19
N VAL A 330 10.26 7.64 6.92
CA VAL A 330 11.24 7.62 5.84
C VAL A 330 11.55 9.05 5.43
N ALA A 331 12.84 9.33 5.15
CA ALA A 331 13.23 10.59 4.55
C ALA A 331 12.64 10.68 3.13
N SER A 332 11.65 11.54 2.95
CA SER A 332 11.00 11.75 1.65
C SER A 332 10.47 13.17 1.53
N THR A 333 10.24 13.59 0.29
CA THR A 333 9.62 14.88 -0.03
C THR A 333 8.16 14.99 0.41
N LEU A 334 7.58 13.92 0.95
CA LEU A 334 6.25 13.96 1.57
C LEU A 334 6.28 14.79 2.86
N PHE A 335 7.40 14.83 3.58
CA PHE A 335 7.54 15.66 4.77
C PHE A 335 7.87 17.11 4.36
N PRO A 336 7.14 18.13 4.84
CA PRO A 336 7.15 19.47 4.24
C PRO A 336 8.30 20.33 4.75
N VAL A 337 9.54 19.87 4.50
CA VAL A 337 10.78 20.57 4.87
C VAL A 337 11.40 21.17 3.61
N PRO A 338 11.84 22.45 3.62
CA PRO A 338 12.55 23.06 2.52
C PRO A 338 13.80 22.26 2.14
N TRP A 339 14.13 22.24 0.86
CA TRP A 339 15.24 21.42 0.33
C TRP A 339 16.57 21.66 1.08
N PHE A 340 16.85 22.90 1.50
CA PHE A 340 18.09 23.26 2.20
C PHE A 340 18.12 22.80 3.68
N LEU A 341 16.98 22.35 4.23
CA LEU A 341 16.87 21.73 5.56
C LEU A 341 16.68 20.22 5.50
N PHE A 342 16.64 19.63 4.30
CA PHE A 342 16.39 18.20 4.13
C PHE A 342 17.46 17.34 4.80
N TRP A 343 18.74 17.75 4.73
CA TRP A 343 19.84 17.08 5.41
C TRP A 343 19.67 17.07 6.94
N ALA A 344 19.10 18.13 7.51
CA ALA A 344 18.86 18.23 8.95
C ALA A 344 17.71 17.31 9.37
N TYR A 345 16.67 17.20 8.52
CA TYR A 345 15.60 16.22 8.69
C TYR A 345 16.13 14.79 8.64
N GLU A 346 16.93 14.43 7.62
CA GLU A 346 17.58 13.12 7.53
C GLU A 346 18.42 12.80 8.76
N LEU A 347 19.24 13.75 9.20
CA LEU A 347 20.06 13.61 10.41
C LEU A 347 19.20 13.36 11.65
N ALA A 348 18.08 14.08 11.80
CA ALA A 348 17.16 13.89 12.93
C ALA A 348 16.58 12.47 12.95
N LEU A 349 16.20 11.91 11.79
CA LEU A 349 15.71 10.53 11.70
C LEU A 349 16.80 9.51 12.07
N VAL A 350 18.03 9.73 11.61
CA VAL A 350 19.19 8.88 11.94
C VAL A 350 19.47 8.91 13.43
N ILE A 351 19.47 10.09 14.06
CA ILE A 351 19.67 10.23 15.51
C ILE A 351 18.53 9.54 16.27
N ALA A 352 17.28 9.72 15.87
CA ALA A 352 16.15 9.05 16.51
C ALA A 352 16.28 7.52 16.45
N ARG A 353 16.73 6.97 15.32
CA ARG A 353 17.08 5.54 15.19
C ARG A 353 18.18 5.12 16.16
N TRP A 354 19.28 5.86 16.24
CA TRP A 354 20.39 5.56 17.16
C TRP A 354 20.00 5.60 18.63
N ILE A 355 19.07 6.49 19.00
CA ILE A 355 18.50 6.55 20.36
C ILE A 355 17.56 5.34 20.63
N GLY A 356 17.22 4.56 19.60
CA GLY A 356 16.50 3.30 19.72
C GLY A 356 15.05 3.34 19.23
N SER A 357 14.67 4.37 18.47
CA SER A 357 13.35 4.38 17.84
C SER A 357 13.26 3.28 16.78
N PRO A 358 12.26 2.37 16.85
CA PRO A 358 12.09 1.33 15.85
C PRO A 358 11.53 1.88 14.55
N TRP A 359 10.86 3.03 14.58
CA TRP A 359 10.07 3.55 13.47
C TRP A 359 10.86 4.39 12.48
N HIS A 360 12.19 4.38 12.53
CA HIS A 360 13.05 5.17 11.65
C HIS A 360 13.88 4.28 10.72
N PRO A 361 13.25 3.68 9.69
CA PRO A 361 13.96 2.91 8.67
C PRO A 361 14.82 3.77 7.74
N VAL A 362 14.64 5.10 7.77
CA VAL A 362 15.43 6.13 7.07
C VAL A 362 15.21 6.20 5.56
N ASP A 363 15.12 5.08 4.85
CA ASP A 363 14.94 5.04 3.39
C ASP A 363 13.74 4.20 2.93
N GLY A 364 13.37 4.34 1.65
CA GLY A 364 12.22 3.68 1.06
C GLY A 364 12.33 2.15 1.01
N TYR A 365 13.54 1.60 0.84
CA TYR A 365 13.77 0.15 0.80
C TYR A 365 13.50 -0.48 2.16
N ARG A 366 14.02 0.13 3.23
CA ARG A 366 13.78 -0.32 4.61
C ARG A 366 12.36 -0.02 5.06
N GLY A 367 11.78 1.09 4.60
CA GLY A 367 10.37 1.42 4.76
C GLY A 367 9.42 0.42 4.10
N ALA A 368 9.90 -0.42 3.18
CA ALA A 368 9.09 -1.44 2.52
C ALA A 368 9.04 -2.81 3.24
N ALA A 369 9.74 -2.98 4.38
CA ALA A 369 9.86 -4.28 5.05
C ALA A 369 8.52 -4.98 5.32
N SER A 370 7.56 -4.26 5.90
CA SER A 370 6.24 -4.80 6.24
C SER A 370 5.41 -5.18 5.01
N ALA A 371 5.46 -4.35 3.96
CA ALA A 371 4.76 -4.61 2.70
C ALA A 371 5.35 -5.82 1.96
N ALA A 372 6.68 -5.92 1.89
CA ALA A 372 7.38 -7.04 1.29
C ALA A 372 7.10 -8.35 2.06
N TRP A 373 7.17 -8.32 3.38
CA TRP A 373 6.85 -9.47 4.23
C TRP A 373 5.40 -9.97 4.03
N LEU A 374 4.41 -9.08 4.06
CA LEU A 374 3.01 -9.48 3.81
C LEU A 374 2.77 -10.01 2.39
N THR A 375 3.59 -9.61 1.43
CA THR A 375 3.50 -10.09 0.04
C THR A 375 4.15 -11.46 -0.12
N LEU A 376 5.33 -11.64 0.46
CA LEU A 376 6.15 -12.81 0.26
C LEU A 376 5.92 -13.91 1.30
N GLN A 377 5.22 -13.65 2.40
CA GLN A 377 5.05 -14.68 3.41
C GLN A 377 3.95 -15.70 3.04
N ASP A 378 4.11 -16.95 3.45
CA ASP A 378 3.12 -18.00 3.23
C ASP A 378 1.84 -17.73 4.03
N GLN A 379 0.68 -18.09 3.45
CA GLN A 379 -0.62 -17.76 4.04
C GLN A 379 -0.83 -18.38 5.43
N ALA A 380 -0.34 -19.61 5.64
CA ALA A 380 -0.44 -20.28 6.95
C ALA A 380 0.28 -19.50 8.06
N ALA A 381 1.47 -18.96 7.78
CA ALA A 381 2.23 -18.17 8.75
C ALA A 381 1.56 -16.83 9.05
N LEU A 382 0.90 -16.20 8.05
CA LEU A 382 0.10 -14.99 8.26
C LEU A 382 -1.16 -15.28 9.10
N ASP A 383 -1.80 -16.42 8.88
CA ASP A 383 -3.00 -16.84 9.61
C ASP A 383 -2.69 -17.18 11.07
N GLU A 384 -1.56 -17.85 11.32
CA GLU A 384 -1.08 -18.19 12.67
C GLU A 384 -0.96 -16.95 13.56
N VAL A 385 -0.44 -15.85 13.00
CA VAL A 385 -0.27 -14.58 13.73
C VAL A 385 -1.47 -13.63 13.60
N GLN A 386 -2.57 -14.08 12.99
CA GLN A 386 -3.75 -13.26 12.68
C GLN A 386 -3.37 -11.92 12.02
N ALA A 387 -2.54 -11.98 10.98
CA ALA A 387 -1.93 -10.79 10.38
C ALA A 387 -2.95 -9.76 9.87
N ASP A 388 -4.19 -10.16 9.55
CA ASP A 388 -5.28 -9.28 9.15
C ASP A 388 -5.92 -8.49 10.31
N ARG A 389 -5.53 -8.77 11.56
CA ARG A 389 -5.94 -8.04 12.77
C ARG A 389 -4.87 -7.10 13.31
N VAL A 390 -3.74 -6.99 12.63
CA VAL A 390 -2.56 -6.30 13.10
C VAL A 390 -2.13 -5.26 12.08
N LYS A 391 -1.77 -4.07 12.58
CA LYS A 391 -1.05 -3.09 11.78
C LYS A 391 0.44 -3.37 11.84
N TRP A 392 1.05 -3.64 10.68
CA TRP A 392 2.45 -4.03 10.59
C TRP A 392 3.33 -2.86 10.16
N GLY A 393 4.25 -2.46 11.02
CA GLY A 393 5.21 -1.41 10.74
C GLY A 393 6.55 -1.95 10.21
N SER A 394 7.07 -1.27 9.19
CA SER A 394 8.48 -1.39 8.82
C SER A 394 9.32 -0.72 9.90
N SER A 395 10.28 -1.46 10.45
CA SER A 395 11.09 -1.02 11.57
C SER A 395 12.58 -1.31 11.36
N CYS A 396 13.43 -0.56 12.06
CA CYS A 396 14.87 -0.79 12.08
C CYS A 396 15.43 -0.67 13.50
N ASN A 397 16.45 -1.48 13.80
CA ASN A 397 17.24 -1.30 15.01
C ASN A 397 18.30 -0.20 14.85
N ARG A 398 19.08 0.03 15.90
CA ARG A 398 20.18 1.02 15.92
C ARG A 398 21.25 0.74 14.86
N HIS A 399 21.44 -0.52 14.48
CA HIS A 399 22.39 -0.99 13.46
C HIS A 399 21.82 -1.00 12.05
N LEU A 400 20.63 -0.42 11.85
CA LEU A 400 19.97 -0.31 10.56
C LEU A 400 19.52 -1.66 9.97
N GLU A 401 19.42 -2.68 10.81
CA GLU A 401 18.83 -3.98 10.47
C GLU A 401 17.31 -3.84 10.46
N SER A 402 16.70 -4.22 9.34
CA SER A 402 15.27 -4.00 9.09
C SER A 402 14.44 -5.23 9.49
N THR A 403 13.31 -4.99 10.14
CA THR A 403 12.36 -6.03 10.56
C THR A 403 10.93 -5.50 10.55
N VAL A 404 9.97 -6.39 10.79
CA VAL A 404 8.54 -6.09 10.82
C VAL A 404 8.03 -6.14 12.26
N LYS A 405 7.35 -5.10 12.70
CA LYS A 405 6.89 -4.93 14.08
C LYS A 405 5.40 -4.65 14.14
N LYS A 406 4.70 -5.17 15.15
CA LYS A 406 3.29 -4.81 15.42
C LYS A 406 3.19 -3.37 15.92
N THR A 407 2.22 -2.64 15.41
CA THR A 407 1.99 -1.22 15.74
C THR A 407 0.67 -1.07 16.46
N GLU A 408 0.68 -0.32 17.56
CA GLU A 408 -0.54 0.00 18.31
C GLU A 408 -1.44 0.92 17.47
N VAL A 409 -2.73 0.57 17.39
CA VAL A 409 -3.76 1.42 16.80
C VAL A 409 -4.69 1.89 17.91
N GLU A 410 -4.82 3.20 18.08
CA GLU A 410 -5.66 3.76 19.15
C GLU A 410 -7.12 3.32 19.01
N GLY A 411 -7.70 2.76 20.08
CA GLY A 411 -9.03 2.14 20.07
C GLY A 411 -9.04 0.64 19.72
N TRP A 412 -7.98 0.13 19.10
CA TRP A 412 -7.87 -1.27 18.67
C TRP A 412 -6.78 -2.07 19.42
N GLY A 413 -5.71 -1.39 19.86
CA GLY A 413 -4.51 -2.02 20.39
C GLY A 413 -3.65 -2.62 19.27
N TRP A 414 -2.93 -3.71 19.58
CA TRP A 414 -2.08 -4.41 18.61
C TRP A 414 -2.82 -5.49 17.81
N GLU A 415 -3.84 -6.12 18.41
CA GLU A 415 -4.49 -7.32 17.86
C GLU A 415 -6.03 -7.32 17.97
N GLY A 416 -6.63 -6.20 18.36
CA GLY A 416 -8.07 -6.15 18.65
C GLY A 416 -8.45 -6.84 19.95
N LYS A 417 -7.61 -6.71 20.98
CA LYS A 417 -7.80 -7.29 22.31
C LYS A 417 -7.54 -6.22 23.36
N PRO A 418 -8.25 -6.24 24.51
CA PRO A 418 -7.95 -5.35 25.62
C PRO A 418 -6.50 -5.55 26.10
N GLU A 419 -5.87 -4.45 26.51
CA GLU A 419 -4.51 -4.45 27.03
C GLU A 419 -4.49 -3.83 28.43
N THR A 420 -3.64 -4.34 29.30
CA THR A 420 -3.32 -3.77 30.61
C THR A 420 -1.81 -3.59 30.74
N ASP A 421 -1.35 -2.89 31.78
CA ASP A 421 0.09 -2.74 31.99
C ASP A 421 0.76 -4.11 32.23
N GLU A 422 0.04 -5.05 32.85
CA GLU A 422 0.49 -6.43 33.04
C GLU A 422 0.59 -7.19 31.72
N THR A 423 -0.38 -7.06 30.80
CA THR A 423 -0.31 -7.77 29.50
C THR A 423 0.80 -7.21 28.61
N ILE A 424 1.08 -5.91 28.71
CA ILE A 424 2.18 -5.26 27.99
C ILE A 424 3.52 -5.66 28.60
N ALA A 425 3.64 -5.70 29.94
CA ALA A 425 4.86 -6.12 30.63
C ALA A 425 5.17 -7.61 30.43
N ALA A 426 4.14 -8.44 30.22
CA ALA A 426 4.27 -9.86 29.92
C ALA A 426 4.59 -10.17 28.45
N ASP A 427 4.74 -9.16 27.59
CA ASP A 427 5.09 -9.37 26.18
C ASP A 427 6.45 -10.07 26.05
N THR A 428 6.44 -11.26 25.44
CA THR A 428 7.64 -12.09 25.28
C THR A 428 8.57 -11.58 24.18
N ALA A 429 8.12 -10.66 23.33
CA ALA A 429 8.94 -10.10 22.27
C ALA A 429 10.13 -9.32 22.85
N LYS A 430 11.34 -9.60 22.36
CA LYS A 430 12.57 -8.99 22.91
C LYS A 430 13.00 -7.76 22.12
N GLY A 431 13.73 -6.88 22.81
CA GLY A 431 14.39 -5.72 22.19
C GLY A 431 13.40 -4.81 21.47
N LEU A 432 13.70 -4.46 20.21
CA LEU A 432 12.88 -3.52 19.44
C LEU A 432 11.45 -4.03 19.21
N LEU A 433 11.22 -5.35 19.24
CA LEU A 433 9.92 -5.94 18.94
C LEU A 433 8.92 -5.83 20.10
N HIS A 434 9.39 -5.62 21.33
CA HIS A 434 8.55 -5.47 22.52
C HIS A 434 7.52 -4.35 22.36
N LYS A 435 6.25 -4.58 22.73
CA LYS A 435 5.11 -3.65 22.55
C LYS A 435 5.37 -2.23 23.07
N SER A 436 6.04 -2.10 24.22
CA SER A 436 6.34 -0.78 24.81
C SER A 436 7.35 0.06 24.00
N VAL A 437 8.17 -0.57 23.14
CA VAL A 437 9.21 0.13 22.37
C VAL A 437 8.58 0.82 21.16
N GLY A 438 8.75 2.14 21.08
CA GLY A 438 8.21 2.97 20.01
C GLY A 438 6.76 3.43 20.21
N ARG A 439 6.15 3.12 21.37
CA ARG A 439 4.79 3.57 21.70
C ARG A 439 4.69 5.10 21.74
N ARG A 440 3.59 5.66 21.27
CA ARG A 440 3.31 7.11 21.32
C ARG A 440 3.09 7.54 22.78
N LEU A 441 3.64 8.70 23.15
CA LEU A 441 3.39 9.26 24.48
C LEU A 441 1.91 9.59 24.68
N GLY A 442 1.38 9.21 25.85
CA GLY A 442 0.00 9.50 26.26
C GLY A 442 -1.05 8.55 25.69
N THR A 443 -0.68 7.55 24.88
CA THR A 443 -1.61 6.54 24.40
C THR A 443 -2.13 5.70 25.58
N LYS A 444 -3.46 5.57 25.66
CA LYS A 444 -4.14 4.76 26.66
C LYS A 444 -4.18 3.31 26.23
N ASN A 445 -4.07 2.40 27.19
CA ASN A 445 -4.29 0.97 26.94
C ASN A 445 -5.74 0.76 26.46
N VAL A 446 -5.90 -0.08 25.44
CA VAL A 446 -7.20 -0.33 24.85
C VAL A 446 -8.09 -1.12 25.81
N THR A 447 -9.32 -0.63 26.05
CA THR A 447 -10.33 -1.31 26.86
C THR A 447 -11.34 -2.04 25.98
N LYS A 448 -12.22 -2.85 26.58
CA LYS A 448 -13.31 -3.52 25.85
C LYS A 448 -14.29 -2.50 25.24
N GLU A 449 -14.57 -1.42 25.95
CA GLU A 449 -15.46 -0.34 25.51
C GLU A 449 -14.84 0.39 24.30
N MET A 450 -13.53 0.64 24.34
CA MET A 450 -12.82 1.25 23.21
C MET A 450 -12.85 0.37 21.96
N LEU A 451 -12.76 -0.97 22.11
CA LEU A 451 -12.92 -1.89 20.98
C LEU A 451 -14.32 -1.80 20.39
N ILE A 452 -15.36 -1.79 21.23
CA ILE A 452 -16.75 -1.64 20.78
C ILE A 452 -16.94 -0.31 20.03
N GLU A 453 -16.39 0.80 20.54
CA GLU A 453 -16.41 2.09 19.84
C GLU A 453 -15.71 2.00 18.48
N PHE A 454 -14.55 1.34 18.40
CA PHE A 454 -13.82 1.15 17.15
C PHE A 454 -14.60 0.29 16.14
N GLU A 455 -15.33 -0.73 16.61
CA GLU A 455 -16.23 -1.53 15.76
C GLU A 455 -17.40 -0.70 15.20
N VAL A 456 -18.02 0.13 16.04
CA VAL A 456 -19.11 1.04 15.62
C VAL A 456 -18.59 2.06 14.61
N GLU A 457 -17.42 2.64 14.86
CA GLU A 457 -16.72 3.51 13.92
C GLU A 457 -16.41 2.79 12.60
N GLY A 458 -15.98 1.53 12.66
CA GLY A 458 -15.79 0.64 11.50
C GLY A 458 -17.05 0.46 10.68
N ALA A 459 -18.16 0.09 11.30
CA ALA A 459 -19.45 -0.06 10.62
C ALA A 459 -19.87 1.24 9.90
N ARG A 460 -19.72 2.38 10.58
CA ARG A 460 -20.03 3.70 10.02
C ARG A 460 -19.11 4.07 8.86
N ALA A 461 -17.81 3.79 8.98
CA ALA A 461 -16.83 4.03 7.93
C ALA A 461 -17.15 3.21 6.67
N TRP A 462 -17.42 1.91 6.81
CA TRP A 462 -17.79 1.04 5.70
C TRP A 462 -19.10 1.47 5.01
N GLN A 463 -20.13 1.83 5.78
CA GLN A 463 -21.36 2.40 5.20
C GLN A 463 -21.10 3.67 4.39
N GLY A 464 -20.26 4.57 4.92
CA GLY A 464 -19.91 5.80 4.23
C GLY A 464 -19.13 5.56 2.93
N MET A 465 -18.15 4.65 2.96
CA MET A 465 -17.34 4.26 1.80
C MET A 465 -18.19 3.59 0.70
N GLU A 466 -19.05 2.64 1.06
CA GLU A 466 -19.94 1.96 0.10
C GLU A 466 -20.98 2.91 -0.49
N ARG A 467 -21.53 3.82 0.32
CA ARG A 467 -22.44 4.86 -0.19
C ARG A 467 -21.73 5.76 -1.21
N LEU A 468 -20.51 6.19 -0.92
CA LEU A 468 -19.71 7.00 -1.85
C LEU A 468 -19.36 6.23 -3.12
N ARG A 469 -18.96 4.96 -3.02
CA ARG A 469 -18.66 4.11 -4.17
C ARG A 469 -19.85 4.02 -5.12
N HIS A 470 -21.02 3.65 -4.61
CA HIS A 470 -22.24 3.56 -5.41
C HIS A 470 -22.67 4.92 -5.99
N GLN A 471 -22.50 6.02 -5.24
CA GLN A 471 -22.82 7.36 -5.72
C GLN A 471 -21.93 7.74 -6.92
N TRP A 472 -20.61 7.56 -6.79
CA TRP A 472 -19.66 7.87 -7.85
C TRP A 472 -19.74 6.91 -9.03
N ALA A 473 -20.02 5.62 -8.81
CA ALA A 473 -20.28 4.66 -9.88
C ALA A 473 -21.47 5.11 -10.76
N LYS A 474 -22.54 5.64 -10.16
CA LYS A 474 -23.69 6.18 -10.90
C LYS A 474 -23.33 7.43 -11.71
N ILE A 475 -22.60 8.38 -11.11
CA ILE A 475 -22.17 9.62 -11.79
C ILE A 475 -21.34 9.27 -13.03
N ILE A 476 -20.33 8.42 -12.87
CA ILE A 476 -19.43 8.03 -13.95
C ILE A 476 -20.15 7.25 -15.06
N LYS A 477 -21.18 6.46 -14.72
CA LYS A 477 -22.01 5.76 -15.72
C LYS A 477 -22.91 6.74 -16.49
N LEU A 478 -23.42 7.78 -15.85
CA LEU A 478 -24.28 8.79 -16.49
C LEU A 478 -23.51 9.66 -17.47
N ASP A 479 -22.25 10.01 -17.18
CA ASP A 479 -21.41 10.82 -18.07
C ASP A 479 -20.98 10.10 -19.37
N LYS A 480 -21.21 8.78 -19.47
CA LYS A 480 -20.91 7.98 -20.68
C LYS A 480 -22.08 7.89 -21.67
N ASN A 481 -23.26 8.37 -21.29
CA ASN A 481 -24.47 8.43 -22.12
C ASN A 481 -24.75 9.88 -22.50
#